data_AF-A0A6I4ZTM2-F1
#
_entry.id   AF-A0A6I4ZTM2-F1
#
_cell.length_a   1.000
_cell.length_b   1.000
_cell.length_c   1.000
_cell.angle_alpha   90.00
_cell.angle_beta   90.00
_cell.angle_gamma   90.00
#
_symmetry.space_group_name_H-M   'P 1'
#
loop_
_entity.id
_entity.type
_entity.pdbx_description
1 polymer ?
#
loop_
_entity_poly.entity_id
_entity_poly.type
_entity_poly.pdbx_seq_one_letter_code
_entity_poly.pdbx_strand_id
1 'polypeptide(L)' 'MNVRLTAKERWQLEQLLDTLNNPYESIAKRRLAKTKFDVIYHRAVERSADEENEELEKSNVAVCMYEGEKNPSN' A
#
# COMPACT_ATOMS: atom_id res chain seq x y z
N MET A 1 3.39 -9.70 -0.64
CA MET A 1 2.86 -8.33 -0.57
C MET A 1 3.75 -7.53 0.38
N ASN A 2 4.59 -6.65 -0.17
CA ASN A 2 5.40 -5.74 0.64
C ASN A 2 4.59 -4.45 0.82
N VAL A 3 3.82 -4.36 1.91
CA VAL A 3 3.03 -3.15 2.21
C VAL A 3 3.96 -2.05 2.70
N ARG A 4 4.03 -0.92 1.96
CA ARG A 4 4.82 0.24 2.38
C ARG A 4 4.09 1.02 3.46
N LEU A 5 4.55 0.85 4.70
CA LEU A 5 4.04 1.58 5.86
C LEU A 5 4.90 2.82 6.13
N THR A 6 4.25 3.95 6.42
CA THR A 6 4.95 5.08 7.02
C THR A 6 5.38 4.74 8.45
N ALA A 7 6.40 5.43 8.98
CA ALA A 7 6.84 5.24 10.37
C ALA A 7 5.70 5.45 11.39
N LYS A 8 4.81 6.41 11.12
CA LYS A 8 3.63 6.68 11.95
C LYS A 8 2.62 5.52 11.87
N GLU A 9 2.29 5.05 10.68
CA GLU A 9 1.35 3.93 10.51
C GLU A 9 1.88 2.66 11.16
N ARG A 10 3.18 2.37 11.02
CA ARG A 10 3.82 1.25 11.68
C ARG A 10 3.67 1.31 13.20
N TRP A 11 4.01 2.46 13.80
CA TRP A 11 3.85 2.65 15.24
C TRP A 11 2.38 2.49 15.68
N GLN A 12 1.42 3.01 14.92
CA GLN A 12 0.00 2.86 15.21
C GLN A 12 -0.47 1.39 15.13
N LEU A 13 -0.03 0.65 14.12
CA LEU A 13 -0.36 -0.77 13.96
C LEU A 13 0.21 -1.62 15.09
N GLU A 14 1.44 -1.33 15.54
CA GLU A 14 2.07 -2.00 16.69
C GLU A 14 1.25 -1.77 17.98
N GLN A 15 0.84 -0.54 18.27
CA GLN A 15 -0.01 -0.23 19.43
C GLN A 15 -1.39 -0.92 19.37
N LEU A 16 -1.97 -1.02 18.17
CA LEU A 16 -3.26 -1.69 17.97
C LEU A 16 -3.13 -3.21 18.12
N LEU A 17 -2.01 -3.80 17.68
CA LEU A 17 -1.70 -5.21 17.88
C LEU A 17 -1.54 -5.54 19.37
N ASP A 18 -0.88 -4.68 20.15
CA ASP A 18 -0.78 -4.86 21.60
C ASP A 18 -2.15 -4.90 22.26
N THR A 19 -3.06 -4.01 21.83
CA THR A 19 -4.44 -3.97 22.33
C THR A 19 -5.22 -5.23 21.93
N LEU A 20 -5.02 -5.73 20.71
CA LEU A 20 -5.70 -6.94 20.20
C LEU A 20 -5.25 -8.20 20.92
N ASN A 21 -3.96 -8.31 21.21
CA ASN A 21 -3.36 -9.45 21.88
C ASN A 21 -3.54 -9.42 23.40
N ASN A 22 -3.95 -8.29 23.97
CA ASN A 22 -4.18 -8.19 25.41
C ASN A 22 -5.45 -8.95 25.84
N PRO A 23 -5.34 -10.04 26.61
CA PRO A 23 -6.49 -10.82 27.05
C PRO A 23 -7.36 -10.06 28.07
N TYR A 24 -6.78 -9.10 28.79
CA TYR A 24 -7.45 -8.30 29.82
C TYR A 24 -8.26 -7.13 29.26
N GLU A 25 -8.05 -6.76 27.99
CA GLU A 25 -8.87 -5.73 27.37
C GLU A 25 -10.27 -6.20 27.02
N SER A 26 -11.22 -5.27 27.15
CA SER A 26 -12.61 -5.56 26.86
C SER A 26 -12.79 -5.96 25.39
N ILE A 27 -13.73 -6.87 25.15
CA ILE A 27 -14.08 -7.31 23.79
C ILE A 27 -14.43 -6.12 22.90
N ALA A 28 -15.13 -5.12 23.44
CA ALA A 28 -15.48 -3.90 22.73
C ALA A 28 -14.23 -3.12 22.27
N LYS A 29 -13.24 -2.94 23.16
CA LYS A 29 -11.98 -2.26 22.81
C LYS A 29 -11.18 -3.05 21.78
N ARG A 30 -11.08 -4.38 21.93
CA ARG A 30 -10.41 -5.23 20.93
C ARG A 30 -11.07 -5.16 19.56
N ARG A 31 -12.41 -5.17 19.51
CA ARG A 31 -13.16 -4.99 18.25
C ARG A 31 -12.87 -3.64 17.61
N LEU A 32 -12.89 -2.56 18.39
CA LEU A 32 -12.56 -1.23 17.90
C LEU A 32 -11.11 -1.15 17.39
N ALA A 33 -10.17 -1.76 18.11
CA ALA A 33 -8.77 -1.83 17.70
C ALA A 33 -8.61 -2.59 16.39
N LYS A 34 -9.34 -3.71 16.21
CA LYS A 34 -9.37 -4.47 14.95
C LYS A 34 -9.85 -3.61 13.79
N THR A 35 -10.97 -2.92 13.96
CA THR A 35 -11.52 -2.04 12.91
C THR A 35 -10.52 -0.96 12.51
N LYS A 36 -9.85 -0.32 13.48
CA LYS A 36 -8.81 0.69 13.20
C LYS A 36 -7.59 0.09 12.50
N PHE A 37 -7.18 -1.12 12.92
CA PHE A 37 -6.08 -1.85 12.32
C PHE A 37 -6.36 -2.14 10.85
N ASP A 38 -7.54 -2.71 10.56
CA ASP A 38 -7.97 -3.06 9.20
C ASP A 38 -7.98 -1.81 8.30
N VAL A 39 -8.51 -0.67 8.77
CA VAL A 39 -8.55 0.58 7.99
C VAL A 39 -7.15 1.09 7.65
N ILE A 40 -6.23 1.11 8.61
CA ILE A 40 -4.86 1.58 8.38
C ILE A 40 -4.13 0.63 7.42
N TYR A 41 -4.29 -0.67 7.61
CA TYR A 41 -3.66 -1.68 6.76
C TYR A 41 -4.18 -1.61 5.32
N HIS A 42 -5.50 -1.55 5.12
CA HIS A 42 -6.09 -1.45 3.78
C HIS A 42 -5.64 -0.18 3.05
N ARG A 43 -5.61 0.96 3.74
CA ARG A 43 -5.12 2.21 3.16
C ARG A 43 -3.65 2.12 2.73
N ALA A 44 -2.82 1.39 3.49
CA ALA A 44 -1.42 1.20 3.14
C ALA A 44 -1.25 0.21 1.97
N VAL A 45 -2.10 -0.81 1.90
CA VAL A 45 -2.15 -1.77 0.78
C VAL A 45 -2.56 -1.06 -0.51
N GLU A 46 -3.63 -0.26 -0.48
CA GLU A 46 -4.11 0.50 -1.64
C GLU A 46 -3.02 1.43 -2.19
N ARG A 47 -2.33 2.17 -1.31
CA ARG A 47 -1.18 3.01 -1.72
C ARG A 47 -0.07 2.21 -2.39
N SER A 48 0.21 1.01 -1.89
CA SER A 48 1.24 0.15 -2.47
C SER A 48 0.81 -0.38 -3.85
N ALA A 49 -0.49 -0.60 -4.06
CA ALA A 49 -1.04 -1.02 -5.35
C ALA A 49 -1.08 0.12 -6.38
N ASP A 50 -1.42 1.34 -5.95
CA ASP A 50 -1.43 2.52 -6.83
C ASP A 50 -0.02 2.88 -7.31
N GLU A 51 1.01 2.73 -6.46
CA GLU A 51 2.42 2.94 -6.85
C GLU A 51 2.92 1.88 -7.86
N GLU A 52 2.54 0.61 -7.70
CA GLU A 52 2.84 -0.44 -8.70
C GLU A 52 2.16 -0.13 -10.05
N ASN A 53 0.96 0.44 -10.03
CA ASN A 53 0.23 0.81 -11.24
C ASN A 53 0.85 2.04 -11.94
N GLU A 54 1.35 3.02 -11.18
CA GLU A 54 2.09 4.18 -11.72
C GLU A 54 3.45 3.79 -12.33
N GLU A 55 4.17 2.84 -11.75
CA GLU A 55 5.39 2.28 -12.34
C GLU A 55 5.10 1.54 -13.66
N LEU A 56 3.98 0.80 -13.71
CA LEU A 56 3.53 0.15 -14.94
C LEU A 56 3.20 1.17 -16.04
N GLU A 57 2.47 2.24 -15.71
CA GLU A 57 2.15 3.30 -16.68
C GLU A 57 3.39 4.05 -17.19
N LYS A 58 4.36 4.37 -16.32
CA LYS A 58 5.63 5.00 -16.75
C LYS A 58 6.43 4.08 -17.67
N SER A 59 6.42 2.77 -17.43
CA SER A 59 7.07 1.79 -18.30
C SER A 59 6.40 1.71 -19.68
N ASN A 60 5.07 1.73 -19.75
CA ASN A 60 4.32 1.70 -21.00
C ASN A 60 4.46 3.01 -21.81
N VAL A 61 4.48 4.17 -21.16
CA VAL A 61 4.71 5.46 -21.82
C VAL A 61 6.14 5.58 -22.36
N ALA A 62 7.13 5.03 -21.66
CA ALA A 62 8.52 4.99 -22.14
C ALA A 62 8.69 4.06 -23.37
N VAL A 63 7.91 2.98 -23.46
CA VAL A 63 7.95 2.06 -24.61
C VAL A 63 7.29 2.67 -25.86
N CYS A 64 6.22 3.45 -25.73
CA CYS A 64 5.54 4.05 -26.88
C CYS A 64 6.30 5.22 -27.55
N MET A 65 7.36 5.76 -26.94
CA MET A 65 8.13 6.87 -27.51
C MET A 65 9.33 6.43 -28.39
N TYR A 66 9.61 5.13 -28.48
CA TYR A 66 10.78 4.59 -29.20
C TYR A 66 10.48 3.91 -30.55
N GLU A 67 9.26 3.99 -31.08
CA GLU A 67 8.99 3.60 -32.49
C GLU A 67 9.13 4.79 -33.45
N GLY A 68 10.23 5.52 -33.28
CA GLY A 68 10.65 6.64 -34.11
C GLY A 68 11.88 6.31 -34.94
N GLU A 69 11.98 5.12 -35.55
CA GLU A 69 13.03 4.84 -36.54
C GLU A 69 12.49 4.97 -37.96
N LYS A 70 12.80 6.14 -38.52
CA LYS A 70 13.03 6.47 -39.94
C LYS A 70 12.86 5.29 -40.89
N ASN A 71 11.92 5.43 -41.80
CA ASN A 71 11.92 4.71 -43.07
C ASN A 71 12.68 5.57 -44.10
N PRO A 72 13.93 5.24 -44.51
CA PRO A 72 14.56 5.86 -45.65
C PRO A 72 14.38 4.92 -46.84
N SER A 73 13.48 5.22 -47.75
CA SER A 73 13.49 4.57 -49.07
C SER A 73 12.92 5.53 -50.11
N ASN A 74 13.88 6.28 -50.66
CA ASN A 74 14.11 6.65 -52.06
C ASN A 74 12.96 6.45 -53.06
#